data_AF-A0A7G1IF00-F1
#
_entry.id   AF-A0A7G1IF00-F1
#
_cell.length_a   1.000
_cell.length_b   1.000
_cell.length_c   1.000
_cell.angle_alpha   90.00
_cell.angle_beta   90.00
_cell.angle_gamma   90.00
#
_symmetry.space_group_name_H-M   'P 1'
#
loop_
_entity.id
_entity.type
_entity.pdbx_description
1 polymer ?
#
loop_
_entity_poly.entity_id
_entity_poly.type
_entity_poly.pdbx_seq_one_letter_code
_entity_poly.pdbx_strand_id
1 'polypeptide(L)'
;MSAPPIMRLVGERRVAVVRDAAAVWRVLDENPIESCMVAARVADYGIEPNSIGGELWTRRGGVDESLCFAGANLIPLRGGLIDLNAFADEAKSTARRCSSLVGRADLVLPMWQRLESTWGPARDVRDHQPLMAINTHPSCAIDPEVRQVRPEELDAYLVAAVDMFIGEVGIDPRMGDGGRGYRRRVASLIAAGRAWARFEHGEVVFKAEVGSQSPSVGQIQGCGFIRSDAAWVGDRRYRDGCRGDRRQRAHRQPVREQLQHRRPCRLHASRVPGSGYLRHGAARLSRGAGVTPRRKSGSNPALALRTAVAWLNNGWVSVCRRGRCCQSS
;
A
#
# COMPACT_ATOMS: atom_id res chain seq x y z
N MET A 1 13.77 2.97 49.44
CA MET A 1 14.11 3.01 48.00
C MET A 1 13.80 1.65 47.42
N SER A 2 12.72 1.52 46.64
CA SER A 2 12.35 0.24 46.02
C SER A 2 13.16 0.05 44.73
N ALA A 3 13.77 -1.13 44.57
CA ALA A 3 14.51 -1.46 43.36
C ALA A 3 13.60 -1.42 42.12
N PRO A 4 14.09 -1.00 40.94
CA PRO A 4 13.30 -1.04 39.72
C PRO A 4 12.96 -2.51 39.38
N PRO A 5 11.75 -2.80 38.88
CA PRO A 5 11.35 -4.16 38.56
C PRO A 5 12.20 -4.70 37.41
N ILE A 6 13.02 -5.71 37.69
CA ILE A 6 13.75 -6.47 36.67
C ILE A 6 12.72 -7.26 35.85
N MET A 7 12.34 -6.71 34.69
CA MET A 7 11.62 -7.48 33.68
C MET A 7 12.54 -8.58 33.15
N ARG A 8 12.40 -9.79 33.69
CA ARG A 8 12.95 -11.01 33.08
C ARG A 8 12.40 -11.15 31.66
N LEU A 9 13.28 -11.22 30.67
CA LEU A 9 12.88 -11.63 29.33
C LEU A 9 12.40 -13.09 29.37
N VAL A 10 11.09 -13.28 29.22
CA VAL A 10 10.51 -14.56 28.87
C VAL A 10 10.44 -14.61 27.34
N GLY A 11 11.39 -15.30 26.73
CA GLY A 11 11.51 -15.47 25.27
C GLY A 11 12.67 -14.68 24.65
N GLU A 12 13.39 -15.34 23.74
CA GLU A 12 14.59 -14.83 23.05
C GLU A 12 14.30 -13.80 21.94
N ARG A 13 13.02 -13.42 21.78
CA ARG A 13 12.56 -12.49 20.73
C ARG A 13 13.16 -11.11 20.97
N ARG A 14 13.71 -10.50 19.91
CA ARG A 14 14.32 -9.15 19.98
C ARG A 14 13.27 -8.02 19.96
N VAL A 15 12.00 -8.41 19.85
CA VAL A 15 10.82 -7.56 19.71
C VAL A 15 9.68 -8.13 20.58
N ALA A 16 8.73 -7.28 20.96
CA ALA A 16 7.49 -7.66 21.62
C ALA A 16 6.31 -7.54 20.64
N VAL A 17 5.28 -8.38 20.82
CA VAL A 17 4.01 -8.25 20.11
C VAL A 17 3.15 -7.20 20.81
N VAL A 18 2.69 -6.21 20.06
CA VAL A 18 1.88 -5.09 20.56
C VAL A 18 0.49 -5.57 20.97
N ARG A 19 0.02 -5.13 22.14
CA ARG A 19 -1.31 -5.44 22.70
C ARG A 19 -2.14 -4.19 23.05
N ASP A 20 -1.58 -3.00 22.91
CA ASP A 20 -2.28 -1.72 23.09
C ASP A 20 -2.72 -1.15 21.73
N ALA A 21 -4.01 -1.25 21.42
CA ALA A 21 -4.57 -0.73 20.19
C ALA A 21 -4.62 0.81 20.16
N ALA A 22 -4.74 1.48 21.31
CA ALA A 22 -4.75 2.94 21.38
C ALA A 22 -3.36 3.52 21.10
N ALA A 23 -2.30 2.84 21.55
CA ALA A 23 -0.92 3.20 21.17
C ALA A 23 -0.64 3.00 19.68
N VAL A 24 -1.16 1.92 19.08
CA VAL A 24 -1.07 1.71 17.63
C VAL A 24 -1.75 2.85 16.87
N TRP A 25 -2.97 3.23 17.25
CA TRP A 25 -3.70 4.32 16.59
C TRP A 25 -2.96 5.66 16.65
N ARG A 26 -2.32 6.03 17.78
CA ARG A 26 -1.49 7.25 17.85
C ARG A 26 -0.44 7.29 16.73
N VAL A 27 0.32 6.22 16.56
CA VAL A 27 1.39 6.16 15.55
C VAL A 27 0.85 6.15 14.12
N LEU A 28 -0.28 5.49 13.89
CA LEU A 28 -0.93 5.46 12.57
C LEU A 28 -1.50 6.85 12.20
N ASP A 29 -2.09 7.56 13.16
CA ASP A 29 -2.71 8.88 12.96
C ASP A 29 -1.69 10.01 12.82
N GLU A 30 -0.45 9.84 13.29
CA GLU A 30 0.66 10.78 12.99
C GLU A 30 1.03 10.80 11.49
N ASN A 31 0.91 9.66 10.79
CA ASN A 31 1.23 9.54 9.35
C ASN A 31 0.18 8.70 8.61
N PRO A 32 -1.08 9.18 8.48
CA PRO A 32 -2.22 8.36 8.08
C PRO A 32 -2.17 7.94 6.60
N ILE A 33 -1.49 8.73 5.77
CA ILE A 33 -1.27 8.46 4.33
C ILE A 33 -0.29 7.29 4.15
N GLU A 34 0.88 7.35 4.80
CA GLU A 34 1.92 6.32 4.72
C GLU A 34 1.48 5.01 5.39
N SER A 35 0.74 5.14 6.50
CA SER A 35 0.28 4.02 7.33
C SER A 35 -0.99 3.33 6.83
N CYS A 36 -1.65 3.85 5.79
CA CYS A 36 -3.00 3.46 5.38
C CYS A 36 -3.20 1.94 5.21
N MET A 37 -2.22 1.21 4.66
CA MET A 37 -2.31 -0.24 4.47
C MET A 37 -2.44 -1.01 5.79
N VAL A 38 -1.79 -0.54 6.86
CA VAL A 38 -1.87 -1.17 8.20
C VAL A 38 -3.07 -0.62 8.95
N ALA A 39 -3.32 0.69 8.89
CA ALA A 39 -4.47 1.33 9.54
C ALA A 39 -5.81 0.76 9.06
N ALA A 40 -5.95 0.44 7.78
CA ALA A 40 -7.13 -0.27 7.25
C ALA A 40 -7.33 -1.63 7.92
N ARG A 41 -6.26 -2.42 8.11
CA ARG A 41 -6.35 -3.73 8.78
C ARG A 41 -6.67 -3.60 10.27
N VAL A 42 -6.11 -2.59 10.95
CA VAL A 42 -6.41 -2.32 12.36
C VAL A 42 -7.85 -1.86 12.54
N ALA A 43 -8.41 -1.09 11.60
CA ALA A 43 -9.83 -0.72 11.60
C ALA A 43 -10.77 -1.91 11.37
N ASP A 44 -10.48 -2.74 10.36
CA ASP A 44 -11.33 -3.88 9.98
C ASP A 44 -11.25 -5.06 10.98
N TYR A 45 -10.09 -5.30 11.60
CA TYR A 45 -9.79 -6.54 12.33
C TYR A 45 -9.18 -6.36 13.74
N GLY A 46 -8.94 -5.13 14.18
CA GLY A 46 -8.18 -4.85 15.40
C GLY A 46 -6.71 -5.26 15.27
N ILE A 47 -6.05 -5.52 16.41
CA ILE A 47 -4.60 -5.83 16.48
C ILE A 47 -4.28 -7.29 16.82
N GLU A 48 -5.28 -8.15 17.02
CA GLU A 48 -5.04 -9.55 17.42
C GLU A 48 -4.45 -10.35 16.24
N PRO A 49 -3.31 -11.06 16.38
CA PRO A 49 -2.55 -11.54 15.23
C PRO A 49 -3.30 -12.44 14.25
N ASN A 50 -4.21 -13.27 14.75
CA ASN A 50 -5.05 -14.15 13.93
C ASN A 50 -6.07 -13.37 13.10
N SER A 51 -6.64 -12.29 13.65
CA SER A 51 -7.63 -11.44 12.99
C SER A 51 -6.99 -10.50 11.99
N ILE A 52 -5.93 -9.78 12.40
CA ILE A 52 -5.21 -8.83 11.55
C ILE A 52 -4.30 -9.53 10.50
N GLY A 53 -4.12 -10.85 10.59
CA GLY A 53 -3.35 -11.65 9.63
C GLY A 53 -1.85 -11.37 9.64
N GLY A 54 -1.28 -11.13 10.82
CA GLY A 54 0.11 -10.76 11.05
C GLY A 54 0.33 -10.27 12.47
N GLU A 55 1.57 -10.08 12.90
CA GLU A 55 1.88 -9.50 14.21
C GLU A 55 2.20 -8.00 14.06
N LEU A 56 1.84 -7.18 15.05
CA LEU A 56 2.44 -5.85 15.23
C LEU A 56 3.60 -5.99 16.20
N TRP A 57 4.80 -5.62 15.77
CA TRP A 57 6.04 -5.69 16.53
C TRP A 57 6.48 -4.32 17.02
N THR A 58 7.06 -4.29 18.21
CA THR A 58 7.72 -3.12 18.80
C THR A 58 8.98 -3.54 19.56
N ARG A 59 9.89 -2.61 19.82
CA ARG A 59 11.06 -2.81 20.69
C ARG A 59 10.79 -2.32 22.12
N ARG A 60 11.81 -2.36 22.98
CA ARG A 60 11.71 -2.02 24.42
C ARG A 60 11.17 -0.62 24.72
N GLY A 61 11.32 0.34 23.79
CA GLY A 61 10.74 1.68 23.90
C GLY A 61 9.23 1.75 23.68
N GLY A 62 8.62 0.66 23.22
CA GLY A 62 7.19 0.60 22.93
C GLY A 62 6.82 1.25 21.60
N VAL A 63 5.51 1.26 21.35
CA VAL A 63 4.89 1.57 20.04
C VAL A 63 5.27 2.96 19.55
N ASP A 64 5.25 3.94 20.46
CA ASP A 64 5.51 5.35 20.14
C ASP A 64 6.96 5.59 19.68
N GLU A 65 7.91 4.71 20.02
CA GLU A 65 9.31 4.71 19.51
C GLU A 65 9.52 3.80 18.29
N SER A 66 8.80 2.68 18.19
CA SER A 66 9.04 1.67 17.14
C SER A 66 7.81 0.81 16.84
N LEU A 67 7.49 0.63 15.56
CA LEU A 67 6.34 -0.16 15.11
C LEU A 67 6.61 -0.79 13.73
N CYS A 68 6.34 -2.08 13.60
CA CYS A 68 6.42 -2.83 12.34
C CYS A 68 5.27 -3.83 12.25
N PHE A 69 4.58 -3.91 11.11
CA PHE A 69 3.60 -4.96 10.84
C PHE A 69 4.23 -6.13 10.09
N ALA A 70 4.13 -7.34 10.65
CA ALA A 70 4.72 -8.56 10.12
C ALA A 70 3.62 -9.57 9.74
N GLY A 71 3.13 -9.48 8.51
CA GLY A 71 2.12 -10.39 7.95
C GLY A 71 2.55 -10.98 6.60
N ALA A 72 1.63 -10.99 5.63
CA ALA A 72 1.95 -11.32 4.22
C ALA A 72 2.92 -10.28 3.59
N ASN A 73 2.92 -9.06 4.11
CA ASN A 73 3.91 -8.01 3.87
C ASN A 73 4.60 -7.67 5.19
N LEU A 74 5.87 -7.26 5.12
CA LEU A 74 6.63 -6.74 6.25
C LEU A 74 6.74 -5.22 6.10
N ILE A 75 6.10 -4.48 7.02
CA ILE A 75 5.85 -3.05 6.87
C ILE A 75 6.40 -2.31 8.11
N PRO A 76 7.64 -1.79 8.05
CA PRO A 76 8.14 -0.90 9.09
C PRO A 76 7.41 0.45 8.99
N LEU A 77 6.79 0.87 10.10
CA LEU A 77 6.04 2.12 10.23
C LEU A 77 6.82 3.17 11.05
N ARG A 78 7.63 2.71 12.02
CA ARG A 78 8.42 3.57 12.90
C ARG A 78 9.64 2.83 13.46
N GLY A 79 10.74 3.55 13.64
CA GLY A 79 11.91 3.08 14.37
C GLY A 79 13.21 3.66 13.81
N GLY A 80 14.26 3.66 14.62
CA GLY A 80 15.63 3.91 14.16
C GLY A 80 16.30 2.66 13.60
N LEU A 81 17.55 2.79 13.16
CA LEU A 81 18.32 1.67 12.59
C LEU A 81 18.43 0.47 13.54
N ILE A 82 18.48 0.70 14.86
CA ILE A 82 18.54 -0.37 15.87
C ILE A 82 17.22 -1.17 15.90
N ASP A 83 16.08 -0.52 15.72
CA ASP A 83 14.76 -1.15 15.70
C ASP A 83 14.54 -1.92 14.40
N LEU A 84 14.89 -1.31 13.25
CA LEU A 84 14.87 -1.97 11.95
C LEU A 84 15.76 -3.22 11.93
N ASN A 85 16.94 -3.16 12.56
CA ASN A 85 17.82 -4.31 12.71
C ASN A 85 17.19 -5.42 13.56
N ALA A 86 16.49 -5.08 14.65
CA ALA A 86 15.81 -6.06 15.50
C ALA A 86 14.58 -6.68 14.83
N PHE A 87 13.78 -5.89 14.11
CA PHE A 87 12.67 -6.39 13.29
C PHE A 87 13.18 -7.34 12.18
N ALA A 88 14.32 -7.03 11.56
CA ALA A 88 14.94 -7.90 10.56
C ALA A 88 15.50 -9.19 11.18
N ASP A 89 16.12 -9.13 12.36
CA ASP A 89 16.60 -10.32 13.07
C ASP A 89 15.46 -11.25 13.49
N GLU A 90 14.34 -10.70 13.95
CA GLU A 90 13.11 -11.45 14.23
C GLU A 90 12.53 -12.10 12.96
N ALA A 91 12.50 -11.36 11.85
CA ALA A 91 12.05 -11.90 10.57
C ALA A 91 12.99 -12.96 9.97
N LYS A 92 14.24 -13.07 10.45
CA LYS A 92 15.18 -14.15 10.14
C LYS A 92 15.02 -15.38 11.03
N SER A 93 14.64 -15.21 12.30
CA SER A 93 14.53 -16.32 13.26
C SER A 93 13.36 -17.26 12.98
N THR A 94 12.43 -16.85 12.11
CA THR A 94 11.23 -17.62 11.75
C THR A 94 11.17 -17.96 10.27
N ALA A 95 10.46 -19.04 9.93
CA ALA A 95 10.24 -19.42 8.54
C ALA A 95 9.47 -18.32 7.79
N ARG A 96 10.08 -17.73 6.74
CA ARG A 96 9.55 -16.54 6.06
C ARG A 96 8.07 -16.71 5.63
N ARG A 97 7.24 -15.82 6.17
CA ARG A 97 5.80 -15.69 5.88
C ARG A 97 5.52 -14.62 4.82
N CYS A 98 6.23 -13.49 4.84
CA CYS A 98 6.01 -12.37 3.92
C CYS A 98 6.65 -12.57 2.54
N SER A 99 6.02 -11.97 1.51
CA SER A 99 6.51 -11.95 0.12
C SER A 99 7.08 -10.60 -0.32
N SER A 100 6.88 -9.53 0.45
CA SER A 100 7.48 -8.22 0.21
C SER A 100 7.76 -7.43 1.48
N LEU A 101 8.73 -6.52 1.41
CA LEU A 101 8.83 -5.38 2.32
C LEU A 101 8.17 -4.17 1.66
N VAL A 102 7.35 -3.43 2.40
CA VAL A 102 6.66 -2.22 1.90
C VAL A 102 6.67 -1.16 3.00
N GLY A 103 7.05 0.06 2.71
CA GLY A 103 7.14 1.13 3.71
C GLY A 103 8.03 2.26 3.20
N ARG A 104 8.22 3.32 3.97
CA ARG A 104 9.11 4.42 3.53
C ARG A 104 10.50 3.89 3.19
N ALA A 105 11.17 4.44 2.17
CA ALA A 105 12.46 3.92 1.71
C ALA A 105 13.57 4.01 2.77
N ASP A 106 13.53 5.03 3.64
CA ASP A 106 14.44 5.21 4.79
C ASP A 106 14.28 4.14 5.86
N LEU A 107 13.10 3.50 5.96
CA LEU A 107 12.85 2.35 6.84
C LEU A 107 13.09 1.01 6.14
N VAL A 108 12.66 0.88 4.89
CA VAL A 108 12.71 -0.39 4.14
C VAL A 108 14.12 -0.75 3.69
N LEU A 109 14.90 0.19 3.14
CA LEU A 109 16.19 -0.14 2.53
C LEU A 109 17.24 -0.62 3.57
N PRO A 110 17.41 0.01 4.75
CA PRO A 110 18.33 -0.51 5.77
C PRO A 110 17.88 -1.87 6.32
N MET A 111 16.57 -2.07 6.46
CA MET A 111 16.00 -3.35 6.87
C MET A 111 16.26 -4.44 5.81
N TRP A 112 16.13 -4.10 4.52
CA TRP A 112 16.39 -5.02 3.41
C TRP A 112 17.87 -5.45 3.34
N GLN A 113 18.81 -4.49 3.43
CA GLN A 113 20.25 -4.78 3.44
C GLN A 113 20.63 -5.83 4.49
N ARG A 114 19.96 -5.80 5.65
CA ARG A 114 20.15 -6.82 6.67
C ARG A 114 19.53 -8.17 6.29
N LEU A 115 18.32 -8.19 5.73
CA LEU A 115 17.57 -9.40 5.39
C LEU A 115 18.14 -10.19 4.20
N GLU A 116 18.68 -9.50 3.19
CA GLU A 116 19.17 -10.07 1.93
C GLU A 116 20.12 -11.25 2.13
N SER A 117 21.09 -11.10 3.06
CA SER A 117 22.04 -12.15 3.45
C SER A 117 21.40 -13.49 3.82
N THR A 118 20.18 -13.49 4.35
CA THR A 118 19.45 -14.69 4.78
C THR A 118 18.36 -15.09 3.79
N TRP A 119 17.69 -14.12 3.16
CA TRP A 119 16.56 -14.39 2.27
C TRP A 119 16.96 -14.64 0.81
N GLY A 120 18.16 -14.22 0.41
CA GLY A 120 18.62 -14.20 -0.98
C GLY A 120 18.24 -12.88 -1.67
N PRO A 121 18.57 -12.73 -2.97
CA PRO A 121 18.33 -11.49 -3.70
C PRO A 121 16.84 -11.16 -3.78
N ALA A 122 16.55 -9.86 -3.89
CA ALA A 122 15.23 -9.38 -4.25
C ALA A 122 14.90 -9.75 -5.71
N ARG A 123 13.61 -9.95 -5.99
CA ARG A 123 13.08 -10.08 -7.36
C ARG A 123 12.98 -8.71 -8.04
N ASP A 124 12.60 -7.69 -7.28
CA ASP A 124 12.45 -6.31 -7.73
C ASP A 124 12.65 -5.37 -6.53
N VAL A 125 13.31 -4.24 -6.76
CA VAL A 125 13.62 -3.20 -5.76
C VAL A 125 13.18 -1.85 -6.34
N ARG A 126 12.28 -1.17 -5.63
CA ARG A 126 11.75 0.15 -6.00
C ARG A 126 12.14 1.16 -4.94
N ASP A 127 13.39 1.58 -4.98
CA ASP A 127 13.95 2.66 -4.16
C ASP A 127 13.36 4.03 -4.51
N HIS A 128 13.12 4.29 -5.80
CA HIS A 128 12.68 5.57 -6.35
C HIS A 128 11.37 5.47 -7.14
N GLN A 129 10.28 5.41 -6.39
CA GLN A 129 8.89 5.63 -6.84
C GLN A 129 8.29 6.69 -5.83
N PRO A 130 7.16 7.40 -6.07
CA PRO A 130 6.68 8.45 -5.10
C PRO A 130 5.21 8.40 -4.60
N LEU A 131 4.90 8.39 -3.28
CA LEU A 131 3.50 8.46 -2.80
C LEU A 131 2.83 9.80 -3.10
N MET A 132 1.72 9.75 -3.84
CA MET A 132 0.89 10.91 -4.16
C MET A 132 -0.41 10.89 -3.36
N ALA A 133 -0.76 12.03 -2.76
CA ALA A 133 -2.01 12.20 -2.03
C ALA A 133 -2.84 13.34 -2.64
N ILE A 134 -4.17 13.20 -2.61
CA ILE A 134 -5.11 14.26 -2.92
C ILE A 134 -6.18 14.36 -1.83
N ASN A 135 -6.18 15.48 -1.12
CA ASN A 135 -7.08 15.79 0.00
C ASN A 135 -8.15 16.83 -0.39
N THR A 136 -8.26 17.15 -1.68
CA THR A 136 -9.24 18.05 -2.28
C THR A 136 -9.93 17.36 -3.45
N HIS A 137 -11.03 17.92 -3.97
CA HIS A 137 -11.55 17.46 -5.26
C HIS A 137 -10.56 17.76 -6.38
N PRO A 138 -10.40 16.85 -7.37
CA PRO A 138 -9.54 17.09 -8.52
C PRO A 138 -10.06 18.27 -9.35
N SER A 139 -9.16 19.14 -9.79
CA SER A 139 -9.46 20.32 -10.62
C SER A 139 -9.55 20.02 -12.12
N CYS A 140 -9.49 18.74 -12.51
CA CYS A 140 -9.63 18.29 -13.89
C CYS A 140 -11.06 17.81 -14.18
N ALA A 141 -11.43 17.75 -15.46
CA ALA A 141 -12.67 17.10 -15.87
C ALA A 141 -12.65 15.62 -15.43
N ILE A 142 -13.73 15.20 -14.75
CA ILE A 142 -13.95 13.80 -14.37
C ILE A 142 -14.48 13.06 -15.60
N ASP A 143 -13.99 11.85 -15.85
CA ASP A 143 -14.55 10.97 -16.88
C ASP A 143 -15.84 10.31 -16.34
N PRO A 144 -17.03 10.63 -16.88
CA PRO A 144 -18.30 10.09 -16.39
C PRO A 144 -18.47 8.60 -16.69
N GLU A 145 -17.66 8.02 -17.58
CA GLU A 145 -17.72 6.59 -17.94
C GLU A 145 -16.91 5.72 -16.96
N VAL A 146 -16.10 6.34 -16.09
CA VAL A 146 -15.44 5.66 -14.96
C VAL A 146 -16.42 5.55 -13.79
N ARG A 147 -16.99 4.37 -13.60
CA ARG A 147 -18.02 4.09 -12.59
C ARG A 147 -17.65 2.90 -11.71
N GLN A 148 -18.39 2.70 -10.61
CA GLN A 148 -18.27 1.46 -9.83
C GLN A 148 -18.61 0.23 -10.70
N VAL A 149 -17.84 -0.82 -10.48
CA VAL A 149 -18.02 -2.15 -11.08
C VAL A 149 -19.17 -2.85 -10.38
N ARG A 150 -20.01 -3.57 -11.12
CA ARG A 150 -21.13 -4.35 -10.59
C ARG A 150 -20.75 -5.83 -10.38
N PRO A 151 -21.42 -6.58 -9.50
CA PRO A 151 -21.11 -7.99 -9.26
C PRO A 151 -21.17 -8.86 -10.52
N GLU A 152 -22.05 -8.54 -11.47
CA GLU A 152 -22.22 -9.26 -12.73
C GLU A 152 -21.07 -8.99 -13.73
N GLU A 153 -20.31 -7.92 -13.51
CA GLU A 153 -19.17 -7.50 -14.34
C GLU A 153 -17.84 -8.10 -13.84
N LEU A 154 -17.88 -8.96 -12.81
CA LEU A 154 -16.71 -9.59 -12.20
C LEU A 154 -15.83 -10.32 -13.21
N ASP A 155 -16.40 -11.01 -14.20
CA ASP A 155 -15.62 -11.82 -15.15
C ASP A 155 -14.78 -10.95 -16.08
N ALA A 156 -15.37 -9.92 -16.69
CA ALA A 156 -14.65 -8.93 -17.50
C ALA A 156 -13.60 -8.16 -16.66
N TYR A 157 -13.94 -7.76 -15.44
CA TYR A 157 -13.00 -7.08 -14.55
C TYR A 157 -11.85 -7.99 -14.08
N LEU A 158 -12.08 -9.30 -13.95
CA LEU A 158 -11.06 -10.24 -13.51
C LEU A 158 -9.96 -10.44 -14.55
N VAL A 159 -10.28 -10.44 -15.85
CA VAL A 159 -9.27 -10.47 -16.94
C VAL A 159 -8.31 -9.29 -16.77
N ALA A 160 -8.87 -8.08 -16.75
CA ALA A 160 -8.15 -6.82 -16.53
C ALA A 160 -7.33 -6.79 -15.23
N ALA A 161 -7.87 -7.34 -14.13
CA ALA A 161 -7.18 -7.41 -12.85
C ALA A 161 -6.01 -8.41 -12.87
N VAL A 162 -6.14 -9.55 -13.55
CA VAL A 162 -5.07 -10.55 -13.70
C VAL A 162 -3.92 -10.02 -14.55
N ASP A 163 -4.20 -9.43 -15.71
CA ASP A 163 -3.16 -8.92 -16.61
C ASP A 163 -2.35 -7.79 -15.97
N MET A 164 -3.04 -6.90 -15.25
CA MET A 164 -2.40 -5.87 -14.43
C MET A 164 -1.53 -6.47 -13.31
N PHE A 165 -2.02 -7.49 -12.60
CA PHE A 165 -1.23 -8.13 -11.52
C PHE A 165 0.02 -8.81 -12.06
N ILE A 166 -0.08 -9.47 -13.23
CA ILE A 166 1.09 -10.04 -13.93
C ILE A 166 2.06 -8.92 -14.33
N GLY A 167 1.56 -7.83 -14.91
CA GLY A 167 2.38 -6.69 -15.33
C GLY A 167 3.07 -5.92 -14.19
N GLU A 168 2.44 -5.82 -13.02
CA GLU A 168 2.94 -5.07 -11.87
C GLU A 168 3.81 -5.92 -10.92
N VAL A 169 3.47 -7.19 -10.72
CA VAL A 169 4.07 -8.09 -9.72
C VAL A 169 4.99 -9.16 -10.35
N GLY A 170 4.86 -9.41 -11.66
CA GLY A 170 5.66 -10.40 -12.39
C GLY A 170 5.28 -11.86 -12.10
N ILE A 171 4.10 -12.12 -11.54
CA ILE A 171 3.58 -13.48 -11.28
C ILE A 171 2.09 -13.54 -11.60
N ASP A 172 1.61 -14.70 -12.05
CA ASP A 172 0.19 -14.95 -12.26
C ASP A 172 -0.50 -15.22 -10.90
N PRO A 173 -1.52 -14.42 -10.51
CA PRO A 173 -2.22 -14.60 -9.24
C PRO A 173 -3.12 -15.85 -9.21
N ARG A 174 -3.24 -16.58 -10.33
CA ARG A 174 -3.96 -17.85 -10.44
C ARG A 174 -3.11 -19.08 -10.06
N MET A 175 -1.80 -18.89 -9.92
CA MET A 175 -0.87 -19.99 -9.58
C MET A 175 -1.16 -20.59 -8.20
N GLY A 176 -1.27 -21.92 -8.16
CA GLY A 176 -1.48 -22.70 -6.94
C GLY A 176 -2.93 -23.12 -6.71
N ASP A 177 -3.86 -22.18 -6.54
CA ASP A 177 -5.27 -22.48 -6.22
C ASP A 177 -6.24 -22.35 -7.41
N GLY A 178 -5.72 -22.10 -8.62
CA GLY A 178 -6.51 -21.84 -9.82
C GLY A 178 -7.12 -20.43 -9.87
N GLY A 179 -6.67 -19.51 -9.01
CA GLY A 179 -7.17 -18.14 -8.91
C GLY A 179 -8.43 -17.99 -8.08
N ARG A 180 -8.87 -19.03 -7.35
CA ARG A 180 -10.07 -18.95 -6.50
C ARG A 180 -9.94 -17.88 -5.42
N GLY A 181 -8.80 -17.82 -4.74
CA GLY A 181 -8.51 -16.82 -3.72
C GLY A 181 -8.42 -15.40 -4.30
N TYR A 182 -7.81 -15.24 -5.47
CA TYR A 182 -7.72 -13.95 -6.16
C TYR A 182 -9.08 -13.46 -6.64
N ARG A 183 -9.86 -14.32 -7.32
CA ARG A 183 -11.25 -14.04 -7.71
C ARG A 183 -12.10 -13.65 -6.50
N ARG A 184 -11.99 -14.38 -5.37
CA ARG A 184 -12.72 -14.05 -4.14
C ARG A 184 -12.33 -12.67 -3.61
N ARG A 185 -11.04 -12.31 -3.61
CA ARG A 185 -10.57 -10.96 -3.22
C ARG A 185 -11.15 -9.87 -4.12
N VAL A 186 -11.12 -10.06 -5.45
CA VAL A 186 -11.66 -9.10 -6.43
C VAL A 186 -13.17 -8.95 -6.26
N ALA A 187 -13.91 -10.06 -6.13
CA ALA A 187 -15.35 -10.05 -5.85
C ALA A 187 -15.69 -9.33 -4.54
N SER A 188 -14.88 -9.49 -3.48
CA SER A 188 -15.06 -8.74 -2.22
C SER A 188 -14.83 -7.24 -2.38
N LEU A 189 -13.90 -6.80 -3.23
CA LEU A 189 -13.71 -5.37 -3.53
C LEU A 189 -14.91 -4.79 -4.29
N ILE A 190 -15.41 -5.50 -5.30
CA ILE A 190 -16.60 -5.13 -6.07
C ILE A 190 -17.83 -5.04 -5.16
N ALA A 191 -18.10 -6.07 -4.37
CA ALA A 191 -19.24 -6.11 -3.43
C ALA A 191 -19.17 -5.02 -2.34
N ALA A 192 -17.96 -4.57 -1.97
CA ALA A 192 -17.76 -3.46 -1.04
C ALA A 192 -17.79 -2.07 -1.71
N GLY A 193 -18.09 -1.98 -3.01
CA GLY A 193 -18.09 -0.72 -3.76
C GLY A 193 -16.70 -0.09 -3.95
N ARG A 194 -15.63 -0.89 -3.83
CA ARG A 194 -14.23 -0.45 -3.85
C ARG A 194 -13.52 -0.66 -5.20
N ALA A 195 -14.24 -1.01 -6.26
CA ALA A 195 -13.71 -1.21 -7.60
C ALA A 195 -14.38 -0.27 -8.60
N TRP A 196 -13.57 0.42 -9.42
CA TRP A 196 -14.02 1.30 -10.50
C TRP A 196 -13.43 0.85 -11.84
N ALA A 197 -14.22 1.01 -12.90
CA ALA A 197 -13.78 0.77 -14.28
C ALA A 197 -14.51 1.65 -15.28
N ARG A 198 -13.91 1.79 -16.46
CA ARG A 198 -14.55 2.21 -17.72
C ARG A 198 -14.62 0.98 -18.62
N PHE A 199 -15.79 0.74 -19.20
CA PHE A 199 -16.03 -0.39 -20.10
C PHE A 199 -16.30 0.12 -21.51
N GLU A 200 -15.72 -0.53 -22.52
CA GLU A 200 -16.00 -0.28 -23.93
C GLU A 200 -16.21 -1.64 -24.62
N HIS A 201 -17.34 -1.81 -25.32
CA HIS A 201 -17.71 -3.07 -25.99
C HIS A 201 -17.73 -4.32 -25.08
N GLY A 202 -17.93 -4.14 -23.77
CA GLY A 202 -17.89 -5.21 -22.76
C GLY A 202 -16.52 -5.40 -22.09
N GLU A 203 -15.46 -4.85 -22.68
CA GLU A 203 -14.09 -4.95 -22.18
C GLU A 203 -13.71 -3.80 -21.24
N VAL A 204 -12.84 -4.07 -20.27
CA VAL A 204 -12.34 -3.05 -19.33
C VAL A 204 -11.14 -2.32 -19.95
N VAL A 205 -11.33 -1.05 -20.32
CA VAL A 205 -10.26 -0.19 -20.89
C VAL A 205 -9.53 0.64 -19.83
N PHE A 206 -10.12 0.80 -18.65
CA PHE A 206 -9.48 1.42 -17.49
C PHE A 206 -10.02 0.77 -16.21
N LYS A 207 -9.15 0.53 -15.22
CA LYS A 207 -9.53 0.12 -13.87
C LYS A 207 -8.79 0.90 -12.78
N ALA A 208 -9.42 0.97 -11.60
CA ALA A 208 -8.84 1.40 -10.33
C ALA A 208 -9.54 0.68 -9.17
N GLU A 209 -8.85 0.45 -8.05
CA GLU A 209 -9.45 -0.17 -6.86
C GLU A 209 -8.96 0.48 -5.55
N VAL A 210 -9.83 0.63 -4.56
CA VAL A 210 -9.44 1.06 -3.20
C VAL A 210 -9.05 -0.18 -2.39
N GLY A 211 -7.79 -0.59 -2.56
CA GLY A 211 -7.24 -1.82 -1.98
C GLY A 211 -6.97 -1.74 -0.47
N SER A 212 -6.99 -0.54 0.13
CA SER A 212 -6.94 -0.31 1.57
C SER A 212 -7.71 0.96 1.93
N GLN A 213 -8.50 0.92 3.00
CA GLN A 213 -9.32 2.04 3.44
C GLN A 213 -9.28 2.12 4.97
N SER A 214 -8.61 3.14 5.51
CA SER A 214 -8.68 3.50 6.93
C SER A 214 -9.85 4.47 7.17
N PRO A 215 -10.16 4.86 8.42
CA PRO A 215 -11.19 5.86 8.71
C PRO A 215 -10.92 7.24 8.09
N SER A 216 -9.66 7.56 7.79
CA SER A 216 -9.22 8.88 7.30
C SER A 216 -8.73 8.87 5.84
N VAL A 217 -8.27 7.72 5.33
CA VAL A 217 -7.57 7.62 4.02
C VAL A 217 -8.05 6.39 3.25
N GLY A 218 -8.39 6.57 1.98
CA GLY A 218 -8.48 5.47 1.01
C GLY A 218 -7.26 5.43 0.10
N GLN A 219 -6.55 4.31 0.05
CA GLN A 219 -5.45 4.09 -0.87
C GLN A 219 -5.96 3.40 -2.14
N ILE A 220 -5.84 4.11 -3.26
CA ILE A 220 -6.12 3.60 -4.60
C ILE A 220 -4.90 2.82 -5.09
N GLN A 221 -5.13 1.60 -5.54
CA GLN A 221 -4.16 0.66 -6.07
C GLN A 221 -4.58 0.24 -7.50
N GLY A 222 -3.71 -0.48 -8.22
CA GLY A 222 -4.09 -1.15 -9.46
C GLY A 222 -4.76 -0.24 -10.49
N CYS A 223 -4.17 0.93 -10.71
CA CYS A 223 -4.64 1.94 -11.66
C CYS A 223 -3.94 1.77 -13.00
N GLY A 224 -4.69 1.72 -14.09
CA GLY A 224 -4.09 1.70 -15.43
C GLY A 224 -5.10 1.67 -16.57
N PHE A 225 -4.61 2.10 -17.73
CA PHE A 225 -5.29 1.87 -19.01
C PHE A 225 -4.87 0.51 -19.57
N ILE A 226 -5.83 -0.17 -20.15
CA ILE A 226 -5.69 -1.48 -20.79
C ILE A 226 -5.97 -1.25 -22.27
N ARG A 227 -4.98 -1.54 -23.12
CA ARG A 227 -5.18 -1.48 -24.57
C ARG A 227 -5.93 -2.73 -25.03
N SER A 228 -6.73 -2.56 -26.08
CA SER A 228 -7.32 -3.63 -26.91
C SER A 228 -6.32 -4.70 -27.37
N ASP A 229 -5.03 -4.36 -27.38
CA ASP A 229 -3.92 -5.18 -27.86
C ASP A 229 -3.17 -5.84 -26.68
N ALA A 230 -3.92 -6.26 -25.65
CA ALA A 230 -3.53 -7.14 -24.53
C ALA A 230 -2.33 -6.69 -23.65
N ALA A 231 -1.93 -5.42 -23.69
CA ALA A 231 -0.83 -4.90 -22.88
C ALA A 231 -1.31 -3.84 -21.87
N TRP A 232 -1.13 -4.11 -20.58
CA TRP A 232 -1.24 -3.11 -19.52
C TRP A 232 -0.18 -2.02 -19.68
N VAL A 233 -0.59 -0.75 -19.67
CA VAL A 233 0.32 0.39 -19.79
C VAL A 233 0.39 1.17 -18.48
N GLY A 234 1.19 0.65 -17.54
CA GLY A 234 1.69 1.41 -16.40
C GLY A 234 3.20 1.62 -16.48
N ASP A 235 3.63 2.85 -16.15
CA ASP A 235 4.99 3.38 -15.93
C ASP A 235 6.12 3.11 -16.95
N ARG A 236 5.95 2.20 -17.93
CA ARG A 236 6.97 1.90 -18.93
C ARG A 236 7.34 3.12 -19.79
N ARG A 237 6.43 4.10 -19.94
CA ARG A 237 6.67 5.39 -20.62
C ARG A 237 7.40 6.45 -19.77
N TYR A 238 7.64 6.23 -18.48
CA TYR A 238 8.37 7.20 -17.64
C TYR A 238 9.86 6.87 -17.51
N ARG A 239 10.25 5.59 -17.56
CA ARG A 239 11.67 5.16 -17.59
C ARG A 239 12.45 5.74 -18.78
N ASP A 240 11.83 5.75 -19.96
CA ASP A 240 12.51 6.21 -21.19
C ASP A 240 12.63 7.75 -21.27
N GLY A 241 11.90 8.49 -20.43
CA GLY A 241 11.91 9.96 -20.41
C GLY A 241 13.19 10.59 -19.86
N CYS A 242 14.12 9.80 -19.30
CA CYS A 242 15.38 10.30 -18.71
C CYS A 242 16.64 9.98 -19.54
N ARG A 243 16.52 9.40 -20.73
CA ARG A 243 17.62 9.36 -21.72
C ARG A 243 17.29 10.31 -22.85
N GLY A 244 17.86 11.52 -22.78
CA GLY A 244 17.82 12.45 -23.91
C GLY A 244 18.69 11.93 -25.05
N ASP A 245 18.08 11.28 -26.04
CA ASP A 245 18.78 10.85 -27.24
C ASP A 245 18.59 11.84 -28.39
N ARG A 246 19.71 12.22 -29.01
CA ARG A 246 19.75 13.09 -30.19
C ARG A 246 20.00 12.20 -31.39
N ARG A 247 19.22 12.43 -32.47
CA ARG A 247 19.24 11.69 -33.75
C ARG A 247 18.41 10.38 -33.62
N GLN A 248 17.65 9.93 -34.61
CA GLN A 248 17.63 10.27 -36.04
C GLN A 248 16.21 10.59 -36.55
N ARG A 249 16.12 11.39 -37.62
CA ARG A 249 14.93 11.49 -38.47
C ARG A 249 15.04 10.44 -39.59
N ALA A 250 13.98 9.69 -39.86
CA ALA A 250 13.70 9.11 -41.18
C ALA A 250 12.20 8.86 -41.37
N HIS A 251 11.71 9.11 -42.59
CA HIS A 251 10.31 9.12 -43.01
C HIS A 251 9.38 7.99 -42.52
N ARG A 252 8.17 8.36 -42.05
CA ARG A 252 6.90 8.29 -42.83
C ARG A 252 5.74 8.96 -42.06
N GLN A 253 4.85 9.61 -42.80
CA GLN A 253 3.58 10.22 -42.35
C GLN A 253 2.62 10.24 -43.56
N PRO A 254 1.29 10.39 -43.36
CA PRO A 254 0.49 9.97 -42.20
C PRO A 254 -0.77 9.17 -42.59
N VAL A 255 -1.37 8.48 -41.62
CA VAL A 255 -2.84 8.44 -41.52
C VAL A 255 -3.19 9.19 -40.25
N ARG A 256 -4.03 10.22 -40.39
CA ARG A 256 -4.48 11.12 -39.31
C ARG A 256 -5.99 10.92 -39.14
N GLU A 257 -6.52 11.51 -38.06
CA GLU A 257 -7.94 11.46 -37.63
C GLU A 257 -8.30 10.13 -36.93
N GLN A 258 -8.87 10.10 -35.71
CA GLN A 258 -9.27 11.16 -34.78
C GLN A 258 -8.92 10.73 -33.34
N LEU A 259 -8.04 11.43 -32.61
CA LEU A 259 -7.84 11.26 -31.14
C LEU A 259 -6.96 12.35 -30.48
N GLN A 260 -6.77 13.52 -31.12
CA GLN A 260 -5.81 14.55 -30.68
C GLN A 260 -6.46 15.83 -30.11
N HIS A 261 -7.27 15.73 -29.05
CA HIS A 261 -7.63 16.90 -28.23
C HIS A 261 -7.90 16.60 -26.74
N ARG A 262 -7.01 15.87 -26.06
CA ARG A 262 -6.86 15.98 -24.59
C ARG A 262 -5.38 16.13 -24.23
N ARG A 263 -5.00 17.31 -23.73
CA ARG A 263 -3.67 17.56 -23.14
C ARG A 263 -3.52 16.66 -21.90
N PRO A 264 -2.33 16.10 -21.60
CA PRO A 264 -2.12 15.39 -20.35
C PRO A 264 -2.34 16.36 -19.18
N CYS A 265 -3.30 16.06 -18.31
CA CYS A 265 -3.58 16.88 -17.13
C CYS A 265 -2.41 16.78 -16.15
N ARG A 266 -1.83 17.93 -15.79
CA ARG A 266 -0.94 18.01 -14.62
C ARG A 266 -1.79 17.96 -13.36
N LEU A 267 -1.86 16.79 -12.73
CA LEU A 267 -2.32 16.71 -11.35
C LEU A 267 -1.30 17.44 -10.47
N HIS A 268 -1.75 18.45 -9.72
CA HIS A 268 -0.96 19.05 -8.64
C HIS A 268 -0.97 18.12 -7.42
N ALA A 269 -0.34 16.96 -7.56
CA ALA A 269 -0.02 16.09 -6.45
C ALA A 269 1.13 16.71 -5.65
N SER A 270 0.86 17.16 -4.43
CA SER A 270 1.90 17.58 -3.50
C SER A 270 2.69 16.35 -3.04
N ARG A 271 4.01 16.38 -3.17
CA ARG A 271 4.87 15.42 -2.47
C ARG A 271 4.70 15.64 -0.97
N VAL A 272 4.50 14.57 -0.21
CA VAL A 272 4.54 14.62 1.26
C VAL A 272 5.98 14.96 1.67
N PRO A 273 6.24 16.09 2.37
CA PRO A 273 7.59 16.43 2.79
C PRO A 273 8.04 15.53 3.95
N GLY A 274 9.27 15.01 3.89
CA GLY A 274 9.89 14.35 5.04
C GLY A 274 10.07 15.34 6.19
N SER A 275 9.61 14.98 7.39
CA SER A 275 9.62 15.84 8.58
C SER A 275 11.02 16.31 8.95
N GLY A 276 11.27 17.61 8.78
CA GLY A 276 12.42 18.30 9.38
C GLY A 276 12.13 18.66 10.83
N TYR A 277 13.03 18.33 11.74
CA TYR A 277 12.95 18.71 13.16
C TYR A 277 12.93 20.23 13.34
N LEU A 278 11.92 20.76 14.04
CA LEU A 278 11.98 22.07 14.68
C LEU A 278 11.35 22.02 16.08
N ARG A 279 12.04 22.61 17.06
CA ARG A 279 11.62 22.70 18.46
C ARG A 279 10.86 24.01 18.75
N HIS A 280 10.18 24.00 19.90
CA HIS A 280 9.60 25.12 20.65
C HIS A 280 8.21 25.63 20.23
N GLY A 281 7.41 25.99 21.25
CA GLY A 281 6.09 26.62 21.10
C GLY A 281 5.03 26.04 22.05
N ALA A 282 5.15 26.25 23.36
CA ALA A 282 4.12 25.82 24.30
C ALA A 282 2.89 26.74 24.26
N ALA A 283 1.69 26.17 24.13
CA ALA A 283 0.43 26.86 24.41
C ALA A 283 -0.56 25.89 25.08
N ARG A 284 -0.93 26.19 26.34
CA ARG A 284 -2.06 25.53 27.01
C ARG A 284 -3.36 26.11 26.46
N LEU A 285 -4.42 25.30 26.35
CA LEU A 285 -5.78 25.75 26.65
C LEU A 285 -6.64 24.62 27.26
N SER A 286 -7.12 24.92 28.47
CA SER A 286 -8.26 24.41 29.26
C SER A 286 -9.10 23.19 28.84
N ARG A 287 -9.45 22.40 29.87
CA ARG A 287 -10.48 21.33 29.91
C ARG A 287 -11.92 21.85 29.78
N GLY A 288 -12.83 20.99 29.33
CA GLY A 288 -14.30 21.14 29.48
C GLY A 288 -15.03 19.77 29.37
N ALA A 289 -16.10 19.57 30.14
CA ALA A 289 -16.92 18.34 30.20
C ALA A 289 -17.55 17.97 28.83
N GLY A 290 -18.00 16.73 28.55
CA GLY A 290 -18.31 15.57 29.39
C GLY A 290 -19.79 15.19 29.26
N VAL A 291 -20.12 14.13 28.50
CA VAL A 291 -21.50 13.67 28.25
C VAL A 291 -21.56 12.13 28.11
N THR A 292 -22.56 11.52 28.75
CA THR A 292 -22.87 10.07 28.74
C THR A 292 -23.71 9.61 27.53
N PRO A 293 -23.78 8.30 27.22
CA PRO A 293 -24.18 7.83 25.88
C PRO A 293 -25.69 7.74 25.64
N ARG A 294 -26.11 7.97 24.39
CA ARG A 294 -27.45 7.63 23.87
C ARG A 294 -27.38 6.70 22.66
N ARG A 295 -28.15 5.60 22.69
CA ARG A 295 -28.44 4.73 21.54
C ARG A 295 -29.47 5.39 20.60
N LYS A 296 -29.27 5.23 19.29
CA LYS A 296 -30.28 4.99 18.21
C LYS A 296 -29.51 4.99 16.86
N SER A 297 -29.39 3.87 16.15
CA SER A 297 -30.32 3.31 15.14
C SER A 297 -30.34 4.05 13.79
N GLY A 298 -29.93 3.36 12.71
CA GLY A 298 -30.38 3.63 11.34
C GLY A 298 -29.46 4.49 10.44
N SER A 299 -29.04 3.88 9.32
CA SER A 299 -28.70 4.48 8.01
C SER A 299 -27.76 5.70 7.91
N ASN A 300 -26.60 5.53 7.26
CA ASN A 300 -26.26 6.14 5.95
C ASN A 300 -24.84 5.71 5.49
N PRO A 301 -24.65 4.97 4.38
CA PRO A 301 -23.33 4.61 3.86
C PRO A 301 -22.73 5.72 2.97
N ALA A 302 -22.64 6.93 3.50
CA ALA A 302 -22.03 8.09 2.84
C ALA A 302 -20.81 8.58 3.63
N LEU A 303 -19.88 7.66 3.93
CA LEU A 303 -18.58 8.02 4.48
C LEU A 303 -17.73 8.65 3.35
N ALA A 304 -17.89 9.96 3.15
CA ALA A 304 -17.10 10.71 2.19
C ALA A 304 -15.60 10.51 2.50
N LEU A 305 -14.85 9.94 1.55
CA LEU A 305 -13.40 9.80 1.67
C LEU A 305 -12.79 11.20 1.81
N ARG A 306 -12.36 11.55 3.03
CA ARG A 306 -11.77 12.87 3.31
C ARG A 306 -10.39 13.05 2.70
N THR A 307 -9.73 11.97 2.28
CA THR A 307 -8.51 12.00 1.48
C THR A 307 -8.42 10.72 0.65
N ALA A 308 -8.18 10.88 -0.65
CA ALA A 308 -7.86 9.79 -1.55
C ALA A 308 -6.35 9.80 -1.83
N VAL A 309 -5.69 8.65 -1.75
CA VAL A 309 -4.25 8.52 -1.98
C VAL A 309 -4.06 7.70 -3.24
N ALA A 310 -3.54 8.34 -4.28
CA ALA A 310 -3.24 7.67 -5.54
C ALA A 310 -1.80 7.13 -5.50
N TRP A 311 -1.66 5.80 -5.42
CA TRP A 311 -0.61 5.04 -6.12
C TRP A 311 0.68 5.78 -6.52
N LEU A 312 1.74 5.70 -5.70
CA LEU A 312 3.14 5.34 -6.02
C LEU A 312 3.91 5.30 -4.63
N ASN A 313 5.24 5.13 -4.53
CA ASN A 313 5.93 4.47 -3.36
C ASN A 313 5.52 4.96 -1.96
N ASN A 314 5.19 3.96 -1.15
CA ASN A 314 6.16 3.52 -0.15
C ASN A 314 7.18 2.56 -0.82
N GLY A 315 8.47 2.69 -0.54
CA GLY A 315 9.54 1.81 -1.03
C GLY A 315 9.18 0.33 -0.97
N TRP A 316 9.34 -0.36 -2.10
CA TRP A 316 8.88 -1.74 -2.27
C TRP A 316 10.00 -2.68 -2.65
N VAL A 317 10.17 -3.76 -1.88
CA VAL A 317 11.11 -4.85 -2.17
C VAL A 317 10.35 -6.17 -2.25
N SER A 318 10.26 -6.72 -3.46
CA SER A 318 9.64 -8.02 -3.72
C SER A 318 10.65 -9.15 -3.53
N VAL A 319 10.30 -10.23 -2.81
CA VAL A 319 11.22 -11.33 -2.51
C VAL A 319 10.66 -12.70 -2.86
N CYS A 320 11.41 -13.50 -3.63
CA CYS A 320 10.99 -14.87 -3.98
C CYS A 320 11.08 -15.80 -2.78
N ARG A 321 10.01 -16.58 -2.51
CA ARG A 321 10.00 -17.58 -1.42
C ARG A 321 10.94 -18.73 -1.80
N ARG A 322 12.08 -18.86 -1.11
CA ARG A 322 13.02 -19.98 -1.27
C ARG A 322 12.23 -21.29 -1.12
N GLY A 323 12.35 -22.19 -2.11
CA GLY A 323 11.58 -23.43 -2.19
C GLY A 323 10.53 -23.51 -3.31
N ARG A 324 10.39 -22.51 -4.20
CA ARG A 324 9.53 -22.63 -5.41
C ARG A 324 10.07 -22.03 -6.72
N CYS A 325 11.34 -21.63 -6.76
CA CYS A 325 12.03 -21.19 -7.98
C CYS A 325 13.40 -21.87 -8.12
N CYS A 326 13.39 -23.18 -8.36
CA CYS A 326 14.54 -23.97 -8.86
C CYS A 326 13.99 -25.14 -9.69
N GLN A 327 13.76 -24.90 -10.99
CA GLN A 327 13.84 -25.88 -12.09
C GLN A 327 13.49 -25.18 -13.41
N SER A 328 14.48 -24.51 -13.98
CA SER A 328 14.52 -24.03 -15.36
C SER A 328 16.00 -23.76 -15.65
N SER A 329 16.57 -24.55 -16.56
CA SER A 329 18.02 -24.78 -16.74
C SER A 329 18.68 -25.60 -15.63
#